data_AF-A0A1B6ENL8-F1
#
_entry.id   AF-A0A1B6ENL8-F1
#
_cell.length_a   1.000
_cell.length_b   1.000
_cell.length_c   1.000
_cell.angle_alpha   90.00
_cell.angle_beta   90.00
_cell.angle_gamma   90.00
#
_symmetry.space_group_name_H-M   'P 1'
#
loop_
_entity.id
_entity.type
_entity.pdbx_description
1 polymer ?
#
loop_
_entity_poly.entity_id
_entity_poly.type
_entity_poly.pdbx_seq_one_letter_code
_entity_poly.pdbx_strand_id
1 'polypeptide(L)'
;RPHLNCISVVVVLVLIIELETKPPFSRPETYSEGLYKSDESDILKSDTYIEYFEANRNKSLVVQFYNNWCPHCQNFVQTWIKFANSFKHWNKLVRFAVADCDQWGVICDRF
;
A
#
# COMPACT_ATOMS: atom_id res chain seq x y z
N ARG A 1 25.18 28.27 40.04
CA ARG A 1 25.00 27.25 38.99
C ARG A 1 23.52 26.80 38.91
N PRO A 2 22.60 27.62 38.36
CA PRO A 2 21.21 27.20 38.13
C PRO A 2 20.91 26.81 36.66
N HIS A 3 21.84 27.09 35.74
CA HIS A 3 21.60 26.94 34.29
C HIS A 3 21.51 25.48 33.81
N LEU A 4 22.19 24.52 34.46
CA LEU A 4 22.20 23.11 33.99
C LEU A 4 20.87 22.38 34.23
N ASN A 5 20.15 22.74 35.30
CA ASN A 5 18.88 22.10 35.65
C ASN A 5 17.75 22.59 34.75
N CYS A 6 17.71 23.87 34.39
CA CYS A 6 16.74 24.39 33.44
C CYS A 6 16.94 23.81 32.04
N ILE A 7 18.19 23.73 31.56
CA ILE A 7 18.47 23.17 30.23
C ILE A 7 18.08 21.69 30.17
N SER A 8 18.40 20.91 31.20
CA SER A 8 18.02 19.48 31.22
C SER A 8 16.51 19.27 31.25
N VAL A 9 15.77 20.07 32.02
CA VAL A 9 14.30 19.98 32.09
C VAL A 9 13.66 20.40 30.76
N VAL A 10 14.16 21.45 30.11
CA VAL A 10 13.68 21.90 28.81
C VAL A 10 13.96 20.86 27.72
N VAL A 11 15.16 20.27 27.69
CA VAL A 11 15.50 19.22 26.71
C VAL A 11 14.65 17.97 26.91
N VAL A 12 14.44 17.53 28.15
CA VAL A 12 13.59 16.38 28.44
C VAL A 12 12.13 16.65 28.08
N LEU A 13 11.60 17.85 28.38
CA LEU A 13 10.24 18.25 27.98
C LEU A 13 10.09 18.31 26.46
N VAL A 14 11.05 18.89 25.73
CA VAL A 14 11.02 18.94 24.26
C VAL A 14 11.07 17.55 23.64
N LEU A 15 11.92 16.64 24.17
CA LEU A 15 12.01 15.26 23.70
C LEU A 15 10.74 14.45 23.98
N ILE A 16 10.10 14.65 25.14
CA ILE A 16 8.81 14.00 25.46
C ILE A 16 7.72 14.51 24.51
N ILE A 17 7.66 15.82 24.28
CA ILE A 17 6.71 16.43 23.34
C ILE A 17 6.94 15.88 21.92
N GLU A 18 8.18 15.76 21.44
CA GLU A 18 8.48 15.20 20.11
C GLU A 18 8.12 13.72 19.95
N LEU A 19 8.17 12.93 21.04
CA LEU A 19 7.73 11.53 21.04
C LEU A 19 6.20 11.41 21.02
N GLU A 20 5.49 12.35 21.65
CA GLU A 20 4.01 12.41 21.64
C GLU A 20 3.45 13.03 20.36
N THR A 21 4.21 13.88 19.66
CA THR A 21 3.79 14.55 18.42
C THR A 21 4.26 13.87 17.14
N LYS A 22 4.94 12.72 17.17
CA LYS A 22 5.03 11.88 15.97
C LYS A 22 3.66 11.23 15.81
N PRO A 23 2.79 11.74 14.91
CA PRO A 23 1.49 11.11 14.74
C PRO A 23 1.72 9.64 14.40
N PRO A 24 0.98 8.68 15.01
CA PRO A 24 0.92 7.34 14.45
C PRO A 24 0.56 7.54 12.99
N PHE A 25 1.36 6.96 12.09
CA PHE A 25 1.25 7.15 10.66
C PHE A 25 -0.23 7.12 10.21
N SER A 26 -0.84 8.30 10.15
CA SER A 26 -2.29 8.44 10.12
C SER A 26 -2.71 8.48 8.67
N ARG A 27 -3.65 7.60 8.30
CA ARG A 27 -4.27 7.57 6.97
C ARG A 27 -4.71 8.99 6.58
N PRO A 28 -4.15 9.60 5.53
CA PRO A 28 -4.61 10.90 5.08
C PRO A 28 -5.99 10.75 4.45
N GLU A 29 -6.94 11.60 4.84
CA GLU A 29 -8.34 11.56 4.37
C GLU A 29 -8.49 11.81 2.85
N THR A 30 -7.40 12.13 2.15
CA THR A 30 -7.39 12.62 0.77
C THR A 30 -6.90 11.61 -0.27
N TYR A 31 -6.53 10.38 0.10
CA TYR A 31 -6.20 9.32 -0.88
C TYR A 31 -7.49 8.68 -1.41
N SER A 32 -8.13 9.31 -2.39
CA SER A 32 -9.31 8.76 -3.07
C SER A 32 -8.98 7.97 -4.35
N GLU A 33 -7.71 7.96 -4.79
CA GLU A 33 -7.26 7.26 -5.99
C GLU A 33 -6.30 6.12 -5.64
N GLY A 34 -6.46 4.98 -6.32
CA GLY A 34 -5.55 3.84 -6.18
C GLY A 34 -4.15 4.14 -6.73
N LEU A 35 -3.15 3.37 -6.33
CA LEU A 35 -1.74 3.60 -6.69
C LEU A 35 -1.36 3.18 -8.12
N TYR A 36 -2.25 2.45 -8.80
CA TYR A 36 -1.98 1.84 -10.10
C TYR A 36 -3.01 2.27 -11.13
N LYS A 37 -2.57 2.44 -12.38
CA LYS A 37 -3.45 2.63 -13.53
C LYS A 37 -3.80 1.31 -14.20
N SER A 38 -4.91 1.28 -14.91
CA SER A 38 -5.42 0.08 -15.58
C SER A 38 -4.54 -0.42 -16.74
N ASP A 39 -3.70 0.43 -17.31
CA ASP A 39 -2.70 0.06 -18.32
C ASP A 39 -1.39 -0.47 -17.72
N GLU A 40 -1.19 -0.29 -16.40
CA GLU A 40 -0.01 -0.73 -15.66
C GLU A 40 -0.24 -2.07 -14.96
N SER A 41 -1.44 -2.31 -14.42
CA SER A 41 -1.80 -3.57 -13.76
C SER A 41 -3.31 -3.83 -13.79
N ASP A 42 -3.70 -5.11 -13.71
CA ASP A 42 -5.10 -5.49 -13.57
C ASP A 42 -5.61 -5.07 -12.17
N ILE A 43 -6.62 -4.20 -12.10
CA ILE A 43 -7.16 -3.70 -10.82
C ILE A 43 -8.33 -4.58 -10.39
N LEU A 44 -8.23 -5.22 -9.23
CA LEU A 44 -9.33 -5.99 -8.65
C LEU A 44 -10.26 -5.06 -7.85
N LYS A 45 -11.55 -5.12 -8.18
CA LYS A 45 -12.62 -4.38 -7.49
C LYS A 45 -13.57 -5.35 -6.82
N SER A 46 -14.24 -4.90 -5.76
CA SER A 46 -15.09 -5.74 -4.91
C SER A 46 -16.28 -6.38 -5.66
N ASP A 47 -16.74 -5.73 -6.72
CA ASP A 47 -17.87 -6.18 -7.55
C ASP A 47 -17.49 -7.17 -8.65
N THR A 48 -16.23 -7.20 -9.08
CA THR A 48 -15.81 -7.90 -10.31
C THR A 48 -14.69 -8.93 -10.10
N TYR A 49 -14.09 -9.01 -8.90
CA TYR A 49 -12.94 -9.89 -8.67
C TYR A 49 -13.25 -11.38 -8.87
N ILE A 50 -14.49 -11.82 -8.60
CA ILE A 50 -14.92 -13.21 -8.81
C ILE A 50 -14.87 -13.55 -10.30
N GLU A 51 -15.44 -12.70 -11.15
CA GLU A 51 -15.43 -12.88 -12.61
C GLU A 51 -14.00 -12.87 -13.15
N TYR A 52 -13.15 -11.99 -12.62
CA TYR A 52 -11.73 -11.94 -12.98
C TYR A 52 -11.01 -13.27 -12.66
N PHE A 53 -11.25 -13.85 -11.49
CA PHE A 53 -10.66 -15.14 -11.12
C PHE A 53 -11.18 -16.29 -11.98
N GLU A 54 -12.49 -16.35 -12.24
CA GLU A 54 -13.07 -17.36 -13.13
C GLU A 54 -12.51 -17.27 -14.56
N ALA A 55 -12.34 -16.06 -15.08
CA ALA A 55 -11.78 -15.82 -16.41
C ALA A 55 -10.29 -16.21 -16.51
N ASN A 56 -9.58 -16.27 -15.39
CA ASN A 56 -8.15 -16.63 -15.33
C ASN A 56 -7.89 -17.91 -14.55
N ARG A 57 -8.90 -18.76 -14.33
CA ARG A 57 -8.80 -19.98 -13.50
C ARG A 57 -7.74 -20.99 -13.93
N ASN A 58 -7.29 -20.93 -15.18
CA ASN A 58 -6.25 -21.79 -15.76
C ASN A 58 -4.85 -21.14 -15.77
N LYS A 59 -4.70 -20.00 -15.09
CA LYS A 59 -3.45 -19.25 -14.98
C LYS A 59 -3.04 -19.13 -13.51
N SER A 60 -1.75 -18.95 -13.29
CA SER A 60 -1.25 -18.49 -11.98
C SER A 60 -1.52 -17.01 -11.83
N LEU A 61 -2.11 -16.61 -10.71
CA LEU A 61 -2.39 -15.22 -10.38
C LEU A 61 -1.43 -14.76 -9.30
N VAL A 62 -0.76 -13.63 -9.53
CA VAL A 62 0.05 -12.94 -8.54
C VAL A 62 -0.65 -11.63 -8.21
N VAL A 63 -1.15 -11.52 -6.98
CA VAL A 63 -1.92 -10.35 -6.54
C VAL A 63 -1.11 -9.59 -5.50
N GLN A 64 -0.92 -8.29 -5.71
CA GLN A 64 -0.42 -7.41 -4.66
C GLN A 64 -1.59 -6.79 -3.91
N PHE A 65 -1.72 -7.16 -2.64
CA PHE A 65 -2.60 -6.51 -1.69
C PHE A 65 -1.86 -5.32 -1.07
N TYR A 66 -2.47 -4.13 -1.13
CA TYR A 66 -1.84 -2.89 -0.66
C TYR A 66 -2.88 -1.93 -0.09
N ASN A 67 -2.42 -0.88 0.59
CA ASN A 67 -3.23 0.28 0.95
C ASN A 67 -2.65 1.53 0.29
N ASN A 68 -3.49 2.38 -0.31
CA ASN A 68 -3.05 3.56 -1.06
C ASN A 68 -2.30 4.61 -0.23
N TRP A 69 -2.56 4.67 1.07
CA TRP A 69 -1.90 5.55 2.01
C TRP A 69 -0.58 4.98 2.55
N CYS A 70 -0.21 3.72 2.27
CA CYS A 70 0.99 3.10 2.84
C CYS A 70 2.27 3.52 2.09
N PRO A 71 3.30 4.11 2.75
CA PRO A 71 4.49 4.63 2.08
C PRO A 71 5.35 3.52 1.50
N HIS A 72 5.36 2.35 2.14
CA HIS A 72 6.05 1.17 1.61
C HIS A 72 5.39 0.72 0.31
N CYS A 73 4.06 0.74 0.22
CA CYS A 73 3.33 0.40 -0.99
C CYS A 73 3.57 1.43 -2.09
N GLN A 74 3.51 2.72 -1.76
CA GLN A 74 3.79 3.83 -2.69
C GLN A 74 5.19 3.71 -3.30
N ASN A 75 6.21 3.47 -2.47
CA ASN A 75 7.57 3.29 -2.93
C ASN A 75 7.77 2.00 -3.78
N PHE A 76 6.88 1.02 -3.62
CA PHE A 76 6.98 -0.26 -4.32
C PHE A 76 6.30 -0.27 -5.70
N VAL A 77 5.44 0.70 -6.01
CA VAL A 77 4.68 0.77 -7.28
C VAL A 77 5.53 0.51 -8.51
N GLN A 78 6.66 1.22 -8.64
CA GLN A 78 7.53 1.08 -9.80
C GLN A 78 8.24 -0.29 -9.85
N THR A 79 8.52 -0.89 -8.70
CA THR A 79 9.08 -2.24 -8.62
C THR A 79 8.07 -3.27 -9.05
N TRP A 80 6.81 -3.16 -8.61
CA TRP A 80 5.72 -4.03 -9.03
C TRP A 80 5.50 -3.97 -10.55
N ILE A 81 5.41 -2.76 -11.12
CA ILE A 81 5.22 -2.55 -12.56
C ILE A 81 6.36 -3.19 -13.36
N LYS A 82 7.62 -2.95 -12.95
CA LYS A 82 8.79 -3.56 -13.62
C LYS A 82 8.74 -5.08 -13.54
N PHE A 83 8.43 -5.62 -12.36
CA PHE A 83 8.31 -7.06 -12.14
C PHE A 83 7.23 -7.67 -13.04
N ALA A 84 6.01 -7.14 -13.03
CA ALA A 84 4.92 -7.61 -13.91
C ALA A 84 5.28 -7.50 -15.39
N ASN A 85 5.95 -6.42 -15.80
CA ASN A 85 6.41 -6.21 -17.17
C ASN A 85 7.43 -7.27 -17.64
N SER A 86 8.29 -7.77 -16.75
CA SER A 86 9.25 -8.84 -17.07
C SER A 86 8.58 -10.15 -17.49
N PHE A 87 7.31 -10.36 -17.16
CA PHE A 87 6.53 -11.56 -17.48
C PHE A 87 5.51 -11.34 -18.60
N LYS A 88 5.59 -10.25 -19.38
CA LYS A 88 4.64 -9.97 -20.48
C LYS A 88 4.49 -11.12 -21.47
N HIS A 89 5.57 -11.83 -21.79
CA HIS A 89 5.54 -12.98 -22.70
C HIS A 89 4.89 -14.24 -22.11
N TRP A 90 4.62 -14.23 -20.79
CA TRP A 90 4.06 -15.35 -20.04
C TRP A 90 2.57 -15.12 -19.70
N ASN A 91 1.90 -14.15 -20.34
CA ASN A 91 0.52 -13.76 -20.07
C ASN A 91 -0.54 -14.88 -20.23
N LYS A 92 -0.18 -15.97 -20.91
CA LYS A 92 -0.99 -17.20 -21.02
C LYS A 92 -0.89 -18.08 -19.77
N LEU A 93 0.17 -17.95 -18.98
CA LEU A 93 0.48 -18.76 -17.81
C LEU A 93 0.33 -17.98 -16.50
N VAL A 94 0.75 -16.71 -16.48
CA VAL A 94 0.77 -15.87 -15.27
C VAL A 94 0.07 -14.53 -15.54
N ARG A 95 -0.70 -14.04 -14.57
CA ARG A 95 -1.28 -12.70 -14.56
C ARG A 95 -0.92 -11.98 -13.27
N PHE A 96 -0.80 -10.66 -13.38
CA PHE A 96 -0.45 -9.78 -12.27
C PHE A 96 -1.59 -8.80 -12.04
N ALA A 97 -2.06 -8.74 -10.80
CA ALA A 97 -3.16 -7.88 -10.41
C ALA A 97 -2.86 -7.17 -9.09
N VAL A 98 -3.59 -6.10 -8.81
CA VAL A 98 -3.48 -5.34 -7.57
C VAL A 98 -4.85 -5.19 -6.91
N ALA A 99 -4.87 -5.25 -5.58
CA ALA A 99 -6.07 -5.06 -4.78
C ALA A 99 -5.78 -3.97 -3.73
N ASP A 100 -6.52 -2.86 -3.83
CA ASP A 100 -6.47 -1.80 -2.83
C ASP A 100 -7.39 -2.18 -1.66
N CYS A 101 -6.79 -2.57 -0.54
CA CYS A 101 -7.51 -2.95 0.68
C CYS A 101 -8.14 -1.76 1.41
N ASP A 102 -7.70 -0.53 1.11
CA ASP A 102 -8.34 0.66 1.65
C ASP A 102 -9.68 0.92 0.97
N GLN A 103 -9.72 0.75 -0.35
CA GLN A 103 -10.91 0.97 -1.17
C GLN A 103 -11.82 -0.26 -1.24
N TRP A 104 -11.25 -1.47 -1.33
CA TRP A 104 -11.94 -2.74 -1.61
C TRP A 104 -11.62 -3.80 -0.55
N GLY A 105 -11.77 -3.44 0.73
CA GLY A 105 -11.40 -4.28 1.88
C GLY A 105 -12.00 -5.70 1.86
N VAL A 106 -13.19 -5.90 1.29
CA VAL A 106 -13.84 -7.22 1.16
C VAL A 106 -12.96 -8.25 0.45
N ILE A 107 -12.14 -7.82 -0.52
CA ILE A 107 -11.22 -8.72 -1.20
C ILE A 107 -10.12 -9.18 -0.22
N CYS A 108 -9.58 -8.27 0.57
CA CYS A 108 -8.47 -8.53 1.48
C CYS A 108 -8.90 -9.28 2.75
N ASP A 109 -10.14 -9.10 3.21
CA ASP A 109 -10.68 -9.88 4.33
C ASP A 109 -10.92 -11.36 3.95
N ARG A 110 -11.09 -11.63 2.65
CA ARG A 110 -11.37 -12.97 2.12
C ARG A 110 -10.12 -13.83 1.94
N PHE A 111 -8.94 -13.24 1.74
CA PHE A 111 -7.70 -13.93 1.39
C PHE A 111 -6.61 -13.68 2.44
#